data_AF-A0A061NAJ0-F1
#
_entry.id   AF-A0A061NAJ0-F1
#
_cell.length_a   1.000
_cell.length_b   1.000
_cell.length_c   1.000
_cell.angle_alpha   90.00
_cell.angle_beta   90.00
_cell.angle_gamma   90.00
#
_symmetry.space_group_name_H-M   'P 1'
#
loop_
_entity.id
_entity.type
_entity.pdbx_description
1 polymer ?
#
loop_
_entity_poly.entity_id
_entity_poly.type
_entity_poly.pdbx_seq_one_letter_code
_entity_poly.pdbx_strand_id
1 'polypeptide(L)'
;MSQFAHKHQHVEEHHQSQDVRTVKKRIQKRITLGEKCIMFMILAIVVTTALFMISNYATIYGQNSSIDTLERDIAAQQERNAGLDLQVAELSDPERILHLAQEHGMELNEANVQVVTGNE
;
A
#
# COMPACT_ATOMS: atom_id res chain seq x y z
N MET A 1 -86.68 -7.92 -64.01
CA MET A 1 -87.49 -6.83 -63.42
C MET A 1 -88.41 -7.43 -62.37
N SER A 2 -88.64 -6.68 -61.28
CA SER A 2 -89.55 -6.95 -60.15
C SER A 2 -89.03 -7.92 -59.06
N GLN A 3 -88.56 -7.42 -57.91
CA GLN A 3 -89.35 -7.12 -56.68
C GLN A 3 -89.55 -8.44 -55.89
N PHE A 4 -88.98 -8.66 -54.70
CA PHE A 4 -89.27 -7.96 -53.46
C PHE A 4 -88.06 -7.93 -52.52
N ALA A 5 -87.77 -6.73 -52.02
CA ALA A 5 -87.06 -6.52 -50.77
C ALA A 5 -88.10 -6.40 -49.65
N HIS A 6 -87.95 -7.19 -48.58
CA HIS A 6 -88.38 -6.78 -47.24
C HIS A 6 -87.50 -7.44 -46.17
N LYS A 7 -86.67 -6.58 -45.57
CA LYS A 7 -86.21 -6.56 -44.17
C LYS A 7 -86.24 -7.88 -43.39
N HIS A 8 -85.05 -8.39 -43.10
CA HIS A 8 -84.71 -8.75 -41.73
C HIS A 8 -83.59 -7.82 -41.25
N GLN A 9 -83.83 -7.20 -40.10
CA GLN A 9 -82.98 -6.22 -39.43
C GLN A 9 -81.66 -6.84 -38.93
N HIS A 10 -80.63 -5.99 -39.00
CA HIS A 10 -79.45 -5.90 -38.14
C HIS A 10 -79.39 -6.85 -36.93
N VAL A 11 -78.29 -7.62 -36.86
CA VAL A 11 -77.37 -7.53 -35.72
C VAL A 11 -75.95 -7.58 -36.29
N GLU A 12 -75.25 -6.45 -36.24
CA GLU A 12 -73.80 -6.43 -36.24
C GLU A 12 -73.34 -6.96 -34.89
N GLU A 13 -72.51 -8.00 -34.84
CA GLU A 13 -71.51 -8.08 -33.78
C GLU A 13 -70.17 -8.51 -34.35
N HIS A 14 -69.25 -7.58 -34.16
CA HIS A 14 -67.82 -7.63 -34.35
C HIS A 14 -67.15 -8.90 -33.80
N HIS A 15 -66.08 -9.30 -34.50
CA HIS A 15 -64.77 -9.68 -33.97
C HIS A 15 -64.72 -10.56 -32.71
N GLN A 16 -63.91 -11.63 -32.76
CA GLN A 16 -62.49 -11.50 -32.46
C GLN A 16 -61.87 -12.90 -32.31
N SER A 17 -60.82 -13.12 -33.11
CA SER A 17 -59.88 -14.21 -33.00
C SER A 17 -59.46 -14.39 -31.55
N GLN A 18 -59.79 -15.54 -30.95
CA GLN A 18 -59.26 -15.92 -29.65
C GLN A 18 -57.78 -16.27 -29.83
N ASP A 19 -56.94 -15.25 -29.71
CA ASP A 19 -55.52 -15.38 -29.45
C ASP A 19 -55.38 -16.16 -28.13
N VAL A 20 -54.95 -17.41 -28.22
CA VAL A 20 -54.69 -18.27 -27.07
C VAL A 20 -53.47 -17.69 -26.38
N ARG A 21 -53.71 -16.69 -25.53
CA ARG A 21 -52.70 -16.09 -24.66
C ARG A 21 -52.15 -17.19 -23.77
N THR A 22 -51.04 -17.79 -24.19
CA THR A 22 -50.14 -18.49 -23.28
C THR A 22 -49.70 -17.45 -22.26
N VAL A 23 -50.37 -17.43 -21.12
CA VAL A 23 -50.01 -16.60 -19.98
C VAL A 23 -48.66 -17.14 -19.52
N LYS A 24 -47.57 -16.54 -20.04
CA LYS A 24 -46.26 -16.66 -19.43
C LYS A 24 -46.44 -16.15 -18.01
N LYS A 25 -46.61 -17.08 -17.07
CA LYS A 25 -46.69 -16.81 -15.64
C LYS A 25 -45.41 -16.04 -15.33
N ARG A 26 -45.51 -14.72 -15.19
CA ARG A 26 -44.39 -13.88 -14.78
C ARG A 26 -44.08 -14.34 -13.36
N ILE A 27 -43.06 -15.19 -13.22
CA ILE A 27 -42.50 -15.53 -11.93
C ILE A 27 -41.98 -14.19 -11.40
N GLN A 28 -42.78 -13.53 -10.58
CA GLN A 28 -42.32 -12.36 -9.84
C GLN A 28 -41.20 -12.88 -8.96
N LYS A 29 -39.95 -12.66 -9.38
CA LYS A 29 -38.76 -12.91 -8.58
C LYS A 29 -38.81 -11.93 -7.41
N ARG A 30 -39.62 -12.28 -6.40
CA ARG A 30 -39.62 -11.61 -5.11
C ARG A 30 -38.27 -11.95 -4.50
N ILE A 31 -37.39 -10.96 -4.46
CA ILE A 31 -36.11 -11.02 -3.76
C ILE A 31 -36.43 -11.56 -2.37
N THR A 32 -35.97 -12.77 -2.10
CA THR A 32 -36.27 -13.43 -0.83
C THR A 32 -35.56 -12.67 0.28
N LEU A 33 -36.14 -12.59 1.47
CA LEU A 33 -35.57 -11.83 2.59
C LEU A 33 -34.12 -12.27 2.90
N GLY A 34 -33.80 -13.54 2.66
CA GLY A 34 -32.44 -14.09 2.78
C GLY A 34 -31.44 -13.50 1.79
N GLU A 35 -31.83 -13.22 0.54
CA GLU A 35 -30.95 -12.63 -0.48
C GLU A 35 -30.51 -11.22 -0.09
N LYS A 36 -31.42 -10.42 0.47
CA LYS A 36 -31.07 -9.09 1.04
C LYS A 36 -30.12 -9.20 2.22
N CYS A 37 -30.27 -10.22 3.06
CA CYS A 37 -29.40 -10.44 4.22
C CYS A 37 -27.97 -10.80 3.78
N ILE A 38 -27.82 -11.68 2.78
CA ILE A 38 -26.52 -12.05 2.20
C ILE A 38 -25.87 -10.85 1.53
N MET A 39 -26.63 -10.04 0.77
CA MET A 39 -26.10 -8.79 0.20
C MET A 39 -25.59 -7.82 1.27
N PHE A 40 -26.33 -7.67 2.38
CA PHE A 40 -25.91 -6.81 3.48
C PHE A 40 -24.66 -7.35 4.19
N MET A 41 -24.57 -8.66 4.39
CA MET A 41 -23.40 -9.32 4.97
C MET A 41 -22.15 -9.11 4.09
N ILE A 42 -22.28 -9.31 2.78
CA ILE A 42 -21.16 -9.10 1.84
C ILE A 42 -20.71 -7.64 1.87
N LEU A 43 -21.66 -6.69 1.86
CA LEU A 43 -21.34 -5.28 1.96
C LEU A 43 -20.62 -4.96 3.28
N ALA A 44 -21.10 -5.49 4.40
CA ALA A 44 -20.48 -5.31 5.71
C ALA A 44 -19.04 -5.86 5.72
N ILE A 45 -18.82 -7.06 5.18
CA ILE A 45 -17.48 -7.65 5.07
C ILE A 45 -16.56 -6.74 4.25
N VAL A 46 -16.99 -6.32 3.05
CA VAL A 46 -16.19 -5.43 2.18
C VAL A 46 -15.82 -4.12 2.89
N VAL A 47 -16.78 -3.49 3.58
CA VAL A 47 -16.53 -2.26 4.35
C VAL A 47 -15.55 -2.52 5.49
N THR A 48 -15.72 -3.59 6.26
CA THR A 48 -14.80 -3.91 7.36
C THR A 48 -13.39 -4.23 6.87
N THR A 49 -13.24 -4.93 5.75
CA THR A 49 -11.93 -5.20 5.14
C THR A 49 -11.27 -3.92 4.63
N ALA A 50 -12.04 -3.03 3.99
CA ALA A 50 -11.52 -1.73 3.56
C ALA A 50 -11.04 -0.89 4.75
N LEU A 51 -11.84 -0.79 5.81
CA LEU A 51 -11.46 -0.10 7.05
C LEU A 51 -10.21 -0.71 7.68
N PHE A 52 -10.11 -2.05 7.75
CA PHE A 52 -8.93 -2.74 8.26
C PHE A 52 -7.69 -2.47 7.42
N MET A 53 -7.81 -2.44 6.09
CA MET A 53 -6.70 -2.14 5.19
C MET A 53 -6.21 -0.68 5.38
N ILE A 54 -7.15 0.25 5.54
CA ILE A 54 -6.87 1.67 5.82
C ILE A 54 -6.22 1.86 7.20
N SER A 55 -6.68 1.14 8.22
CA SER A 55 -6.07 1.16 9.56
C SER A 55 -4.63 0.65 9.55
N ASN A 56 -4.31 -0.35 8.73
CA ASN A 56 -2.93 -0.83 8.55
C ASN A 56 -2.07 0.09 7.66
N TYR A 57 -2.68 0.99 6.89
CA TYR A 57 -1.96 1.94 6.03
C TYR A 57 -1.15 2.96 6.86
N ALA A 58 -1.63 3.31 8.06
CA ALA A 58 -0.88 4.17 9.00
C ALA A 58 0.40 3.50 9.50
N THR A 59 0.40 2.17 9.64
CA THR A 59 1.60 1.40 9.99
C THR A 59 2.62 1.44 8.86
N ILE A 60 2.19 1.32 7.60
CA ILE A 60 3.10 1.33 6.44
C ILE A 60 3.69 2.75 6.21
N TYR A 61 2.88 3.81 6.31
CA TYR A 61 3.39 5.17 6.13
C TYR A 61 4.26 5.65 7.30
N GLY A 62 3.92 5.27 8.53
CA GLY A 62 4.77 5.52 9.70
C GLY A 62 6.10 4.78 9.60
N GLN A 63 6.07 3.50 9.19
CA GLN A 63 7.28 2.69 9.03
C GLN A 63 8.20 3.21 7.92
N ASN A 64 7.67 3.61 6.76
CA ASN A 64 8.51 4.17 5.69
C ASN A 64 9.20 5.47 6.14
N SER A 65 8.49 6.36 6.83
CA SER A 65 9.13 7.57 7.36
C SER A 65 10.18 7.24 8.42
N SER A 66 9.93 6.26 9.29
CA SER A 66 10.89 5.83 10.31
C SER A 66 12.14 5.19 9.70
N ILE A 67 11.98 4.42 8.62
CA ILE A 67 13.10 3.81 7.88
C ILE A 67 13.95 4.89 7.22
N ASP A 68 13.32 5.83 6.49
CA ASP A 68 14.06 6.93 5.84
C ASP A 68 14.81 7.81 6.85
N THR A 69 14.22 8.08 8.03
CA THR A 69 14.91 8.82 9.09
C THR A 69 16.06 8.01 9.68
N LEU A 70 15.85 6.72 9.92
CA LEU A 70 16.87 5.85 10.51
C LEU A 70 18.06 5.66 9.55
N GLU A 71 17.81 5.52 8.25
CA GLU A 71 18.88 5.45 7.25
C GLU A 71 19.70 6.74 7.21
N ARG A 72 19.06 7.91 7.31
CA ARG A 72 19.76 9.20 7.40
C ARG A 72 20.60 9.31 8.67
N ASP A 73 20.07 8.88 9.81
CA ASP A 73 20.79 8.89 11.09
C ASP A 73 22.00 7.96 11.06
N ILE A 74 21.87 6.77 10.46
CA ILE A 74 22.98 5.84 10.25
C ILE A 74 24.05 6.46 9.35
N ALA A 75 23.67 7.07 8.23
CA ALA A 75 24.61 7.70 7.32
C ALA A 75 25.38 8.84 7.99
N ALA A 76 24.69 9.69 8.76
CA ALA A 76 25.31 10.77 9.52
C ALA A 76 26.27 10.23 10.60
N GLN A 77 25.90 9.13 11.28
CA GLN A 77 26.78 8.53 12.28
C GLN A 77 28.01 7.87 11.64
N GLN A 78 27.87 7.25 10.46
CA GLN A 78 28.99 6.69 9.71
C GLN A 78 29.99 7.77 9.28
N GLU A 79 29.50 8.92 8.80
CA GLU A 79 30.35 10.06 8.45
C GLU A 79 31.11 10.58 9.67
N ARG A 80 30.43 10.72 10.82
CA ARG A 80 31.07 11.13 12.08
C ARG A 80 32.13 10.14 12.53
N ASN A 81 31.84 8.84 12.45
CA ASN A 81 32.79 7.80 12.81
C ASN A 81 34.02 7.83 11.90
N ALA A 82 33.83 7.94 10.58
CA ALA A 82 34.93 8.06 9.63
C ALA A 82 35.79 9.31 9.89
N GLY A 83 35.17 10.43 10.23
CA GLY A 83 35.88 11.65 10.63
C GLY A 83 36.64 11.51 11.95
N LEU A 84 36.14 10.73 12.91
CA LEU A 84 36.84 10.43 14.15
C LEU A 84 38.02 9.48 13.91
N ASP A 85 37.84 8.46 13.09
CA ASP A 85 38.90 7.52 12.71
C ASP A 85 40.05 8.25 11.99
N LEU A 86 39.73 9.19 11.10
CA LEU A 86 40.72 10.04 10.45
C LEU A 86 41.48 10.91 11.46
N GLN A 87 40.78 11.50 12.43
CA GLN A 87 41.44 12.26 13.50
C GLN A 87 42.33 11.37 14.37
N VAL A 88 41.90 10.16 14.69
CA VAL A 88 42.74 9.21 15.43
C VAL A 88 43.99 8.87 14.62
N ALA A 89 43.86 8.60 13.32
CA ALA A 89 44.99 8.33 12.45
C ALA A 89 45.97 9.51 12.38
N GLU A 90 45.46 10.73 12.19
CA GLU A 90 46.28 11.95 12.16
C GLU A 90 46.96 12.21 13.51
N LEU A 91 46.23 12.09 14.62
CA LEU A 91 46.75 12.38 15.96
C LEU A 91 47.75 11.31 16.43
N SER A 92 47.55 10.06 16.02
CA SER A 92 48.41 8.91 16.36
C SER A 92 49.58 8.76 15.39
N ASP A 93 49.70 9.63 14.39
CA ASP A 93 50.79 9.62 13.43
C ASP A 93 52.15 9.78 14.16
N PRO A 94 53.09 8.82 14.01
CA PRO A 94 54.37 8.85 14.71
C PRO A 94 55.21 10.09 14.40
N GLU A 95 55.20 10.57 13.16
CA GLU A 95 55.96 11.76 12.75
C GLU A 95 55.40 13.00 13.43
N ARG A 96 54.07 13.13 13.49
CA ARG A 96 53.41 14.22 14.23
C ARG A 96 53.78 14.20 15.71
N ILE A 97 53.75 13.03 16.34
CA ILE A 97 54.10 12.89 17.76
C ILE A 97 55.57 13.27 17.99
N LEU A 98 56.48 12.81 17.13
CA LEU A 98 57.90 13.10 17.22
C LEU A 98 58.20 14.58 17.01
N HIS A 99 57.55 15.22 16.04
CA HIS A 99 57.65 16.66 15.80
C HIS A 99 57.19 17.47 17.01
N LEU A 100 56.02 17.14 17.58
CA LEU A 100 55.49 17.82 18.77
C LEU A 100 56.42 17.62 19.98
N ALA A 101 57.02 16.44 20.11
CA ALA A 101 57.96 16.15 21.18
C ALA A 101 59.23 17.01 21.08
N GLN A 102 59.78 17.16 19.88
CA GLN A 102 60.93 18.01 19.60
C GLN A 102 60.64 19.49 19.86
N GLU A 103 59.45 19.97 19.50
CA GLU A 103 59.00 21.35 19.81
C GLU A 103 58.99 21.61 21.33
N HIS A 104 58.67 20.59 22.12
CA HIS A 104 58.72 20.64 23.59
C HIS A 104 60.10 20.36 24.20
N GLY A 105 61.15 20.24 23.38
CA GLY A 105 62.54 20.06 23.81
C GLY A 105 62.92 18.63 24.16
N MET A 106 62.16 17.64 23.68
CA MET A 106 62.51 16.22 23.81
C MET A 106 63.35 15.77 22.61
N GLU A 107 64.42 14.99 22.85
CA GLU A 107 65.23 14.37 21.80
C GLU A 107 64.99 12.85 21.75
N LEU A 108 65.04 12.29 20.54
CA LEU A 108 64.90 10.86 20.33
C LEU A 108 66.19 10.14 20.75
N ASN A 109 66.08 9.19 21.67
CA ASN A 109 67.20 8.31 22.02
C ASN A 109 67.16 7.05 21.14
N GLU A 110 68.02 7.02 20.12
CA GLU A 110 68.13 5.91 19.15
C GLU A 110 68.43 4.55 19.80
N ALA A 111 69.06 4.53 20.98
CA ALA A 111 69.38 3.29 21.69
C ALA A 111 68.14 2.60 22.31
N ASN A 112 67.01 3.31 22.44
CA ASN A 112 65.77 2.82 23.06
C ASN A 112 64.57 2.83 22.08
N VAL A 113 64.82 2.75 20.77
CA VAL A 113 63.76 2.65 19.77
C VAL A 113 63.30 1.20 19.64
N GLN A 114 62.02 0.92 19.95
CA GLN A 114 61.41 -0.39 19.71
C GLN A 114 60.45 -0.32 18.52
N VAL A 115 60.77 -1.05 17.46
CA VAL A 115 59.92 -1.15 16.28
C VAL A 115 58.78 -2.12 16.58
N VAL A 116 57.56 -1.60 16.72
CA VAL A 116 56.35 -2.42 16.88
C VAL A 116 55.81 -2.72 15.49
N THR A 117 56.08 -3.92 14.98
CA THR A 117 55.41 -4.43 13.78
C THR A 117 54.03 -4.90 14.22
N GLY A 118 52.97 -4.23 13.75
CA GLY A 118 51.59 -4.60 14.09
C GLY A 118 51.30 -6.01 13.60
N ASN A 119 51.05 -6.94 14.52
CA ASN A 119 50.51 -8.26 14.19
C ASN A 119 49.02 -8.10 13.89
N GLU A 120 48.58 -8.75 12.81
CA GLU A 120 47.21 -8.80 12.29
C GLU A 120 46.15 -9.11 13.36
#